data_AF-A0A3R8Z4W9-F1
#
_entry.id   AF-A0A3R8Z4W9-F1
#
_cell.length_a   1.000
_cell.length_b   1.000
_cell.length_c   1.000
_cell.angle_alpha   90.00
_cell.angle_beta   90.00
_cell.angle_gamma   90.00
#
_symmetry.space_group_name_H-M   'P 1'
#
loop_
_entity.id
_entity.type
_entity.pdbx_description
1 polymer ?
#
loop_
_entity_poly.entity_id
_entity_poly.type
_entity_poly.pdbx_seq_one_letter_code
_entity_poly.pdbx_strand_id
1 'polypeptide(L)'
;MDSYLSKVKMKPILLTALAVALALPTLALADVKCGPFRLAGQTANGSWATVDGVKTRRQQVSWLQQKGDVDNVKMHWTVAATKFQGDYGMTYLSKAGSATLDVEVLRSSRSQIKISGSYDCRKID
;
A
#
# COMPACT_ATOMS: atom_id res chain seq x y z
N MET A 1 30.20 -60.23 21.52
CA MET A 1 29.40 -59.46 22.49
C MET A 1 29.56 -58.00 22.14
N ASP A 2 28.40 -57.37 21.91
CA ASP A 2 28.13 -55.93 21.96
C ASP A 2 28.69 -55.00 20.89
N SER A 3 28.07 -55.15 19.72
CA SER A 3 27.56 -54.07 18.90
C SER A 3 26.71 -53.08 19.74
N TYR A 4 27.34 -52.10 20.40
CA TYR A 4 26.62 -51.05 21.12
C TYR A 4 27.31 -49.70 20.91
N LEU A 5 26.89 -48.99 19.87
CA LEU A 5 26.54 -47.56 19.95
C LEU A 5 25.85 -47.19 18.63
N SER A 6 24.58 -47.59 18.64
CA SER A 6 23.59 -47.39 17.60
C SER A 6 23.20 -45.92 17.50
N LYS A 7 23.21 -45.42 16.25
CA LYS A 7 22.31 -44.40 15.70
C LYS A 7 21.96 -43.21 16.61
N VAL A 8 22.75 -42.14 16.50
CA VAL A 8 22.24 -40.80 16.77
C VAL A 8 21.06 -40.54 15.82
N LYS A 9 19.89 -40.41 16.44
CA LYS A 9 18.55 -40.37 15.85
C LYS A 9 18.40 -39.06 15.06
N MET A 10 18.71 -39.08 13.76
CA MET A 10 18.61 -37.97 12.80
C MET A 10 17.15 -37.61 12.44
N LYS A 11 16.21 -37.71 13.39
CA LYS A 11 14.74 -37.63 13.18
C LYS A 11 13.95 -36.57 13.98
N PRO A 12 14.46 -35.79 14.97
CA PRO A 12 13.68 -34.71 15.57
C PRO A 12 14.00 -33.31 15.01
N ILE A 13 15.17 -33.12 14.36
CA ILE A 13 15.64 -31.80 13.92
C ILE A 13 14.95 -31.34 12.63
N LEU A 14 14.51 -32.27 11.78
CA LEU A 14 13.79 -31.93 10.54
C LEU A 14 12.34 -31.48 10.80
N LEU A 15 11.73 -31.94 11.89
CA LEU A 15 10.34 -31.63 12.25
C LEU A 15 10.19 -30.24 12.89
N THR A 16 11.21 -29.75 13.59
CA THR A 16 11.19 -28.41 14.20
C THR A 16 11.40 -27.29 13.18
N ALA A 17 12.14 -27.52 12.08
CA ALA A 17 12.32 -26.52 11.02
C ALA A 17 11.03 -26.26 10.20
N LEU A 18 10.16 -27.26 10.05
CA LEU A 18 8.89 -27.11 9.33
C LEU A 18 7.82 -26.33 10.12
N ALA A 19 7.86 -26.41 11.46
CA ALA A 19 6.91 -25.71 12.32
C ALA A 19 7.18 -24.19 12.41
N VAL A 20 8.43 -23.74 12.25
CA VAL A 20 8.79 -22.31 12.30
C VAL A 20 8.41 -21.57 11.02
N ALA A 21 8.35 -22.25 9.88
CA ALA A 21 7.96 -21.65 8.60
C ALA A 21 6.46 -21.29 8.52
N LEU A 22 5.60 -21.90 9.34
CA LEU A 22 4.15 -21.67 9.35
C LEU A 22 3.71 -20.52 10.27
N ALA A 23 4.62 -19.97 11.07
CA ALA A 23 4.32 -18.92 12.04
C ALA A 23 4.63 -17.49 11.54
N LEU A 24 4.97 -17.32 10.25
CA LEU A 24 5.18 -16.00 9.68
C LEU A 24 3.84 -15.25 9.60
N PRO A 25 3.64 -14.16 10.36
CA PRO A 25 2.43 -13.37 10.24
C PRO A 25 2.38 -12.77 8.83
N THR A 26 1.38 -13.14 8.04
CA THR A 26 1.06 -12.41 6.82
C THR A 26 0.54 -11.06 7.25
N LEU A 27 1.40 -10.03 7.20
CA LEU A 27 0.97 -8.65 7.31
C LEU A 27 0.14 -8.33 6.07
N ALA A 28 -1.17 -8.59 6.13
CA ALA A 28 -2.12 -8.17 5.13
C ALA A 28 -2.17 -6.64 5.18
N LEU A 29 -1.58 -5.99 4.18
CA LEU A 29 -1.75 -4.56 3.98
C LEU A 29 -3.16 -4.34 3.46
N ALA A 30 -4.04 -3.74 4.28
CA ALA A 30 -5.38 -3.39 3.85
C ALA A 30 -5.29 -2.36 2.73
N ASP A 31 -5.92 -2.66 1.60
CA ASP A 31 -6.01 -1.75 0.48
C ASP A 31 -7.16 -0.76 0.72
N VAL A 32 -7.16 0.33 -0.04
CA VAL A 32 -8.20 1.35 0.05
C VAL A 32 -8.85 1.51 -1.31
N LYS A 33 -10.18 1.51 -1.35
CA LYS A 33 -10.94 1.79 -2.56
C LYS A 33 -11.57 3.17 -2.46
N CYS A 34 -11.28 4.04 -3.42
CA CYS A 34 -11.83 5.39 -3.54
C CYS A 34 -12.50 5.52 -4.91
N GLY A 35 -13.83 5.47 -4.95
CA GLY A 35 -14.56 5.41 -6.22
C GLY A 35 -14.06 4.29 -7.15
N PRO A 36 -13.59 4.60 -8.37
CA PRO A 36 -13.06 3.62 -9.30
C PRO A 36 -11.59 3.21 -9.01
N PHE A 37 -10.89 3.92 -8.12
CA PHE A 37 -9.47 3.71 -7.86
C PHE A 37 -9.23 2.74 -6.70
N ARG A 38 -8.30 1.82 -6.89
CA ARG A 38 -7.75 0.96 -5.85
C ARG A 38 -6.35 1.43 -5.48
N LEU A 39 -6.18 1.82 -4.24
CA LEU A 39 -4.93 2.31 -3.67
C LEU A 39 -4.31 1.22 -2.80
N ALA A 40 -3.03 0.91 -3.02
CA ALA A 40 -2.30 -0.11 -2.27
C ALA A 40 -0.94 0.40 -1.80
N GLY A 41 -0.40 -0.22 -0.75
CA GLY A 41 0.91 0.14 -0.20
C GLY A 41 0.97 1.54 0.41
N GLN A 42 -0.17 2.05 0.89
CA GLN A 42 -0.36 3.38 1.49
C GLN A 42 0.26 3.47 2.88
N THR A 43 1.52 3.05 3.03
CA THR A 43 2.16 2.98 4.34
C THR A 43 3.01 4.22 4.57
N ALA A 44 2.96 4.71 5.81
CA ALA A 44 3.84 5.75 6.36
C ALA A 44 5.34 5.41 6.27
N ASN A 45 5.66 4.14 6.01
CA ASN A 45 6.97 3.55 6.24
C ASN A 45 7.89 3.64 5.01
N GLY A 46 7.63 4.58 4.10
CA GLY A 46 8.50 4.87 2.96
C GLY A 46 8.32 3.96 1.74
N SER A 47 7.30 3.10 1.73
CA SER A 47 6.91 2.39 0.51
C SER A 47 6.20 3.32 -0.47
N TRP A 48 6.40 3.08 -1.76
CA TRP A 48 5.70 3.81 -2.80
C TRP A 48 4.28 3.25 -2.95
N ALA A 49 3.28 4.11 -2.84
CA ALA A 49 1.90 3.72 -3.10
C ALA A 49 1.73 3.34 -4.58
N THR A 50 0.79 2.42 -4.83
CA THR A 50 0.30 2.12 -6.18
C THR A 50 -1.16 2.54 -6.31
N VAL A 51 -1.53 2.99 -7.51
CA VAL A 51 -2.91 3.28 -7.90
C VAL A 51 -3.28 2.37 -9.05
N ASP A 52 -4.28 1.52 -8.87
CA ASP A 52 -4.68 0.49 -9.81
C ASP A 52 -3.50 -0.40 -10.27
N GLY A 53 -2.60 -0.70 -9.33
CA GLY A 53 -1.38 -1.48 -9.59
C GLY A 53 -0.24 -0.67 -10.25
N VAL A 54 -0.48 0.58 -10.63
CA VAL A 54 0.54 1.46 -11.22
C VAL A 54 1.31 2.18 -10.11
N LYS A 55 2.64 2.02 -10.10
CA LYS A 55 3.51 2.73 -9.16
C LYS A 55 3.44 4.24 -9.38
N THR A 56 3.30 4.98 -8.29
CA THR A 56 3.32 6.45 -8.33
C THR A 56 4.70 6.98 -8.76
N ARG A 57 4.71 8.03 -9.58
CA ARG A 57 5.93 8.70 -10.07
C ARG A 57 6.51 9.66 -9.05
N ARG A 58 5.61 10.36 -8.34
CA ARG A 58 5.93 11.28 -7.25
C ARG A 58 5.01 10.99 -6.08
N GLN A 59 5.54 11.10 -4.88
CA GLN A 59 4.82 10.91 -3.63
C GLN A 59 5.27 11.97 -2.64
N GLN A 60 4.32 12.68 -2.07
CA GLN A 60 4.53 13.57 -0.95
C GLN A 60 3.58 13.18 0.18
N VAL A 61 4.11 13.03 1.38
CA VAL A 61 3.34 12.68 2.58
C VAL A 61 3.41 13.85 3.55
N SER A 62 2.29 14.20 4.14
CA SER A 62 2.16 15.26 5.14
C SER A 62 1.33 14.74 6.31
N TRP A 63 1.96 14.63 7.47
CA TRP A 63 1.31 14.23 8.72
C TRP A 63 0.51 15.42 9.24
N LEU A 64 -0.80 15.24 9.44
CA LEU A 64 -1.67 16.31 9.94
C LEU A 64 -1.61 16.42 11.46
N GLN A 65 -1.21 15.32 12.12
CA GLN A 65 -0.98 15.26 13.55
C GLN A 65 0.40 14.64 13.81
N GLN A 66 0.45 13.40 14.27
CA GLN A 66 1.69 12.72 14.61
C GLN A 66 2.29 12.01 13.39
N LYS A 67 3.62 11.93 13.33
CA LYS A 67 4.31 11.18 12.28
C LYS A 67 3.92 9.70 12.36
N GLY A 68 3.44 9.16 11.25
CA GLY A 68 3.00 7.76 11.17
C GLY A 68 1.51 7.55 11.46
N ASP A 69 0.78 8.59 11.84
CA ASP A 69 -0.67 8.52 12.02
C ASP A 69 -1.37 8.50 10.65
N VAL A 70 -1.67 7.29 10.17
CA VAL A 70 -2.34 7.05 8.88
C VAL A 70 -3.83 7.42 8.87
N ASP A 71 -4.42 7.64 10.05
CA ASP A 71 -5.79 8.14 10.18
C ASP A 71 -5.85 9.68 10.14
N ASN A 72 -4.70 10.36 10.21
CA ASN A 72 -4.53 11.81 10.07
C ASN A 72 -3.35 12.16 9.16
N VAL A 73 -3.49 11.82 7.88
CA VAL A 73 -2.45 12.01 6.85
C VAL A 73 -3.02 12.60 5.58
N LYS A 74 -2.24 13.47 4.95
CA LYS A 74 -2.45 13.91 3.57
C LYS A 74 -1.34 13.36 2.69
N MET A 75 -1.71 12.71 1.60
CA MET A 75 -0.76 12.21 0.60
C MET A 75 -1.09 12.80 -0.75
N HIS A 76 -0.06 13.19 -1.49
CA HIS A 76 -0.20 13.66 -2.86
C HIS A 76 0.65 12.80 -3.79
N TRP A 77 0.05 12.34 -4.88
CA TRP A 77 0.71 11.51 -5.87
C TRP A 77 0.57 12.08 -7.27
N THR A 78 1.58 11.78 -8.08
CA THR A 78 1.47 11.81 -9.54
C THR A 78 1.54 10.39 -10.04
N VAL A 79 0.57 9.95 -10.85
CA VAL A 79 0.52 8.60 -11.40
C VAL A 79 0.16 8.62 -12.87
N ALA A 80 0.78 7.75 -13.66
CA ALA A 80 0.47 7.64 -15.08
C ALA A 80 -0.97 7.16 -15.29
N ALA A 81 -1.71 7.81 -16.18
CA ALA A 81 -3.00 7.32 -16.61
C ALA A 81 -2.84 6.09 -17.53
N THR A 82 -3.70 5.09 -17.36
CA THR A 82 -3.68 3.86 -18.18
C THR A 82 -4.69 3.88 -19.31
N LYS A 83 -5.64 4.82 -19.28
CA LYS A 83 -6.74 4.95 -20.25
C LYS A 83 -6.56 6.11 -21.23
N PHE A 84 -5.62 7.01 -20.98
CA PHE A 84 -5.28 8.14 -21.84
C PHE A 84 -3.81 8.52 -21.65
N GLN A 85 -3.28 9.34 -22.55
CA GLN A 85 -1.91 9.85 -22.44
C GLN A 85 -1.85 11.01 -21.45
N GLY A 86 -1.07 10.84 -20.38
CA GLY A 86 -0.87 11.86 -19.36
C GLY A 86 -0.79 11.26 -17.96
N ASP A 87 -0.85 12.14 -16.97
CA ASP A 87 -0.76 11.78 -15.56
C ASP A 87 -2.00 12.30 -14.81
N TYR A 88 -2.37 11.59 -13.75
CA TYR A 88 -3.27 12.10 -12.73
C TYR A 88 -2.46 12.75 -11.60
N GLY A 89 -2.97 13.87 -11.10
CA GLY A 89 -2.62 14.41 -9.79
C GLY A 89 -3.67 13.93 -8.80
N MET A 90 -3.25 13.28 -7.73
CA MET A 90 -4.15 12.65 -6.76
C MET A 90 -3.82 13.14 -5.36
N THR A 91 -4.84 13.58 -4.61
CA THR A 91 -4.70 14.01 -3.22
C THR A 91 -5.59 13.15 -2.35
N TYR A 92 -4.97 12.30 -1.55
CA TYR A 92 -5.64 11.54 -0.51
C TYR A 92 -5.59 12.32 0.80
N LEU A 93 -6.73 12.41 1.46
CA LEU A 93 -6.86 13.05 2.76
C LEU A 93 -7.57 12.09 3.70
N SER A 94 -6.88 11.65 4.75
CA SER A 94 -7.45 10.92 5.88
C SER A 94 -7.48 11.84 7.09
N LYS A 95 -8.66 12.00 7.70
CA LYS A 95 -8.84 12.77 8.92
C LYS A 95 -9.80 12.03 9.84
N ALA A 96 -9.35 11.73 11.05
CA ALA A 96 -10.10 10.94 12.02
C ALA A 96 -10.66 9.63 11.42
N GLY A 97 -9.87 8.97 10.56
CA GLY A 97 -10.23 7.68 9.95
C GLY A 97 -11.23 7.76 8.80
N SER A 98 -11.80 8.93 8.49
CA SER A 98 -12.56 9.16 7.26
C SER A 98 -11.64 9.67 6.17
N ALA A 99 -11.75 9.10 4.96
CA ALA A 99 -10.83 9.42 3.88
C ALA A 99 -11.52 9.78 2.56
N THR A 100 -10.92 10.72 1.84
CA THR A 100 -11.32 11.12 0.48
C THR A 100 -10.12 11.11 -0.47
N LEU A 101 -10.41 10.98 -1.76
CA LEU A 101 -9.44 11.08 -2.84
C LEU A 101 -9.92 12.10 -3.87
N ASP A 102 -9.20 13.20 -3.98
CA ASP A 102 -9.36 14.16 -5.08
C ASP A 102 -8.43 13.77 -6.22
N VAL A 103 -8.98 13.66 -7.44
CA VAL A 103 -8.24 13.28 -8.65
C VAL A 103 -8.43 14.35 -9.70
N GLU A 104 -7.34 14.81 -10.32
CA GLU A 104 -7.33 15.73 -11.45
C GLU A 104 -6.45 15.18 -12.58
N VAL A 105 -6.89 15.32 -13.82
CA VAL A 105 -6.02 15.10 -14.99
C VAL A 105 -5.02 16.25 -15.04
N LEU A 106 -3.72 15.96 -14.95
CA LEU A 106 -2.69 16.99 -14.98
C LEU A 106 -2.65 17.69 -16.33
N ARG A 107 -2.66 19.02 -16.29
CA ARG A 107 -2.67 19.89 -17.47
C ARG A 107 -1.29 20.50 -17.66
N SER A 108 -0.85 20.62 -18.91
CA SER A 108 0.38 21.32 -19.24
C SER A 108 0.19 22.85 -19.32
N SER A 109 -1.06 23.33 -19.37
CA SER A 109 -1.40 24.75 -19.41
C SER A 109 -2.66 25.04 -18.61
N ARG A 110 -2.75 26.27 -18.05
CA ARG A 110 -3.95 26.75 -17.35
C ARG A 110 -5.16 26.93 -18.27
N SER A 111 -4.95 27.09 -19.57
CA SER A 111 -6.03 27.23 -20.57
C SER A 111 -6.76 25.93 -20.90
N GLN A 112 -6.17 24.77 -20.59
CA GLN A 112 -6.83 23.47 -20.82
C GLN A 112 -8.00 23.28 -19.86
N ILE A 113 -9.05 22.58 -20.31
CA ILE A 113 -10.22 22.26 -19.47
C ILE A 113 -9.76 21.44 -18.27
N LYS A 114 -10.20 21.83 -17.06
CA LYS A 114 -9.97 21.05 -15.85
C LYS A 114 -10.97 19.90 -15.78
N ILE A 115 -10.45 18.68 -15.67
CA ILE A 115 -11.22 17.46 -15.46
C ILE A 115 -10.79 16.88 -14.12
N SER A 116 -11.74 16.78 -13.18
CA SER A 116 -11.47 16.29 -11.83
C SER A 116 -12.67 15.58 -11.22
N GLY A 117 -12.42 14.74 -10.23
CA GLY A 117 -13.45 14.10 -9.39
C GLY A 117 -12.98 13.99 -7.95
N SER A 118 -13.93 13.91 -7.02
CA SER A 118 -13.70 13.69 -5.59
C SER A 118 -14.46 12.44 -5.17
N TYR A 119 -13.81 11.56 -4.42
CA TYR A 119 -14.34 10.24 -4.09
C TYR A 119 -14.16 9.93 -2.62
N ASP A 120 -15.22 9.41 -2.00
CA ASP A 120 -15.11 8.80 -0.68
C ASP A 120 -14.34 7.49 -0.76
N CYS A 121 -13.52 7.26 0.26
CA CYS A 121 -12.67 6.08 0.38
C CYS A 121 -13.19 5.14 1.45
N ARG A 122 -12.98 3.84 1.23
CA ARG A 122 -13.19 2.80 2.24
C ARG A 122 -12.04 1.80 2.22
N LYS A 123 -11.70 1.26 3.39
CA LYS A 123 -10.79 0.13 3.50
C LYS A 123 -11.44 -1.09 2.81
N ILE A 124 -10.63 -1.88 2.12
CA ILE A 124 -11.02 -3.14 1.51
C ILE A 124 -9.97 -4.19 1.89
N ASP A 125 -10.46 -5.38 2.23
CA ASP A 125 -9.64 -6.55 2.52
C ASP A 125 -9.33 -7.33 1.24
#